data_AF-A0A950Y6K6-F1
#
_entry.id   AF-A0A950Y6K6-F1
#
_cell.length_a   1.000
_cell.length_b   1.000
_cell.length_c   1.000
_cell.angle_alpha   90.00
_cell.angle_beta   90.00
_cell.angle_gamma   90.00
#
_symmetry.space_group_name_H-M   'P 1'
#
loop_
_entity.id
_entity.type
_entity.pdbx_description
1 polymer ?
#
loop_
_entity_poly.entity_id
_entity_poly.type
_entity_poly.pdbx_seq_one_letter_code
_entity_poly.pdbx_strand_id
1 'polypeptide(L)'
;MSFFRFQLNRCFALAFCVAAASAWLAWGQQAPPASLEIHADKPIAKVSPTLYGLMTEEINYSYDGGLYAELVRNRTFHDSNWDLPAWSLVEKGDSVAHMKLDKTTGPSKALPMSLKIDIEKADAANQAGIQNAGFWGFPIRSGTTYRGSVYVKASSTALGPLTVMLID
;
A
#
# COMPACT_ATOMS: atom_id res chain seq x y z
N MET A 1 74.14 -45.74 18.66
CA MET A 1 72.89 -45.29 18.03
C MET A 1 72.34 -44.13 18.85
N SER A 2 72.10 -43.01 18.17
CA SER A 2 71.27 -41.81 18.44
C SER A 2 70.76 -41.56 19.88
N PHE A 3 70.73 -40.33 20.42
CA PHE A 3 70.07 -39.15 19.86
C PHE A 3 70.64 -37.86 20.48
N PHE A 4 70.82 -36.81 19.67
CA PHE A 4 70.97 -35.43 20.13
C PHE A 4 69.58 -34.82 20.37
N ARG A 5 69.36 -34.23 21.54
CA ARG A 5 68.14 -33.47 21.86
C ARG A 5 68.52 -32.02 22.12
N PHE A 6 68.21 -31.15 21.16
CA PHE A 6 68.47 -29.72 21.24
C PHE A 6 67.41 -29.08 22.18
N GLN A 7 67.84 -28.63 23.37
CA GLN A 7 67.01 -27.85 24.28
C GLN A 7 67.13 -26.38 23.87
N LEU A 8 66.11 -25.87 23.18
CA LEU A 8 66.05 -24.48 22.77
C LEU A 8 65.74 -23.59 23.99
N ASN A 9 66.64 -22.67 24.31
CA ASN A 9 66.58 -21.81 25.48
C ASN A 9 65.41 -20.81 25.36
N ARG A 10 64.45 -20.86 26.30
CA ARG A 10 63.20 -20.08 26.31
C ARG A 10 63.39 -18.55 26.40
N CYS A 11 64.59 -18.06 26.68
CA CYS A 11 64.85 -16.62 26.83
C CYS A 11 65.00 -15.86 25.51
N PHE A 12 65.33 -16.52 24.39
CA PHE A 12 65.47 -15.83 23.09
C PHE A 12 64.13 -15.58 22.37
N ALA A 13 63.07 -16.32 22.71
CA ALA A 13 61.77 -16.17 22.07
C ALA A 13 61.00 -14.91 22.52
N LEU A 14 61.27 -14.38 23.72
CA LEU A 14 60.56 -13.20 24.23
C LEU A 14 61.00 -11.88 23.57
N ALA A 15 62.27 -11.76 23.18
CA ALA A 15 62.79 -10.51 22.61
C ALA A 15 62.26 -10.24 21.18
N PHE A 16 61.97 -11.28 20.41
CA PHE A 16 61.45 -11.14 19.03
C PHE A 16 59.94 -10.80 19.00
N CYS A 17 59.18 -11.24 20.00
CA CYS A 17 57.75 -10.92 20.11
C CYS A 17 57.48 -9.44 20.44
N VAL A 18 58.38 -8.77 21.17
CA VAL A 18 58.21 -7.35 21.53
C VAL A 18 58.51 -6.41 20.33
N ALA A 19 59.48 -6.76 19.49
CA ALA A 19 59.79 -6.00 18.27
C ALA A 19 58.74 -6.19 17.16
N ALA A 20 58.09 -7.35 17.10
CA ALA A 20 56.97 -7.58 16.18
C ALA A 20 55.68 -6.89 16.63
N ALA A 21 55.44 -6.72 17.94
CA ALA A 21 54.24 -6.09 18.47
C ALA A 21 54.19 -4.56 18.29
N SER A 22 55.34 -3.89 18.15
CA SER A 22 55.40 -2.43 17.92
C SER A 22 55.09 -2.03 16.47
N ALA A 23 55.18 -2.97 15.51
CA ALA A 23 54.86 -2.71 14.11
C ALA A 23 53.35 -2.69 13.80
N TRP A 24 52.49 -3.18 14.71
CA TRP A 24 51.03 -3.20 14.54
C TRP A 24 50.33 -1.95 15.09
N LEU A 25 51.04 -1.06 15.78
CA LEU A 25 50.47 0.19 16.31
C LEU A 25 50.41 1.33 15.27
N ALA A 26 50.89 1.11 14.04
CA ALA A 26 50.96 2.14 13.01
C ALA A 26 49.76 2.17 12.04
N TRP A 27 48.75 1.30 12.19
CA TRP A 27 47.58 1.25 11.31
C TRP A 27 46.32 1.88 11.91
N GLY A 28 46.53 3.03 12.54
CA GLY A 28 45.46 3.96 12.91
C GLY A 28 45.81 5.36 12.43
N GLN A 29 46.15 5.55 11.14
CA GLN A 29 46.13 6.91 10.60
C GLN A 29 44.69 7.39 10.58
N GLN A 30 44.31 8.10 11.64
CA GLN A 30 43.07 8.85 11.70
C GLN A 30 43.11 9.84 10.53
N ALA A 31 42.17 9.70 9.60
CA ALA A 31 42.06 10.62 8.49
C ALA A 31 42.06 12.05 9.05
N PRO A 32 42.83 12.98 8.46
CA PRO A 32 42.84 14.35 8.93
C PRO A 32 41.40 14.88 9.00
N PRO A 33 41.06 15.73 9.99
CA PRO A 33 39.70 16.22 10.17
C PRO A 33 39.21 16.89 8.89
N ALA A 34 38.04 16.47 8.40
CA ALA A 34 37.39 17.16 7.29
C ALA A 34 37.01 18.58 7.74
N SER A 35 37.32 19.59 6.91
CA SER A 35 36.89 20.97 7.13
C SER A 35 35.87 21.38 6.07
N LEU A 36 34.83 22.11 6.50
CA LEU A 36 33.81 22.70 5.64
C LEU A 36 33.80 24.22 5.89
N GLU A 37 34.31 25.00 4.96
CA GLU A 37 34.29 26.46 5.00
C GLU A 37 33.04 26.98 4.26
N ILE A 38 32.28 27.88 4.89
CA ILE A 38 31.04 28.46 4.34
C ILE A 38 31.23 29.97 4.18
N HIS A 39 31.20 30.46 2.93
CA HIS A 39 31.26 31.89 2.63
C HIS A 39 29.85 32.51 2.57
N ALA A 40 29.34 32.95 3.72
CA ALA A 40 28.01 33.55 3.81
C ALA A 40 27.88 34.94 3.13
N ASP A 41 29.02 35.60 2.86
CA ASP A 41 29.12 36.94 2.29
C ASP A 41 29.23 36.95 0.75
N LYS A 42 29.29 35.78 0.11
CA LYS A 42 29.51 35.65 -1.34
C LYS A 42 28.42 34.81 -2.02
N PRO A 43 27.18 35.34 -2.19
CA PRO A 43 26.14 34.64 -2.93
C PRO A 43 26.54 34.46 -4.41
N ILE A 44 26.54 33.22 -4.90
CA ILE A 44 26.96 32.90 -6.28
C ILE A 44 25.80 32.68 -7.24
N ALA A 45 24.61 32.35 -6.74
CA ALA A 45 23.42 32.12 -7.54
C ALA A 45 22.14 32.33 -6.72
N LYS A 46 21.06 32.68 -7.40
CA LYS A 46 19.71 32.62 -6.79
C LYS A 46 19.21 31.18 -6.86
N VAL A 47 18.70 30.68 -5.75
CA VAL A 47 18.01 29.38 -5.72
C VAL A 47 16.70 29.49 -6.51
N SER A 48 16.42 28.51 -7.37
CA SER A 48 15.16 28.49 -8.12
C SER A 48 13.96 28.42 -7.16
N PRO A 49 12.91 29.23 -7.35
CA PRO A 49 11.65 29.06 -6.61
C PRO A 49 10.98 27.70 -6.81
N THR A 50 11.32 26.99 -7.89
CA THR A 50 10.82 25.65 -8.23
C THR A 50 11.80 24.53 -7.88
N LEU A 51 12.80 24.81 -7.03
CA LEU A 51 13.78 23.79 -6.61
C LEU A 51 13.10 22.57 -5.96
N TYR A 52 11.99 22.78 -5.25
CA TYR A 52 11.23 21.74 -4.59
C TYR A 52 9.84 21.61 -5.19
N GLY A 53 9.41 20.37 -5.43
CA GLY A 53 8.11 20.03 -5.96
C GLY A 53 7.70 18.61 -5.58
N LEU A 54 6.51 18.21 -6.02
CA LEU A 54 5.99 16.86 -5.82
C LEU A 54 6.02 16.11 -7.15
N MET A 55 6.53 14.89 -7.14
CA MET A 55 6.27 13.91 -8.20
C MET A 55 5.08 13.08 -7.75
N THR A 56 4.10 12.90 -8.63
CA THR A 56 2.90 12.13 -8.34
C THR A 56 2.64 11.15 -9.49
N GLU A 57 2.35 9.91 -9.14
CA GLU A 57 1.85 8.87 -10.05
C GLU A 57 0.79 8.06 -9.29
N GLU A 58 0.00 7.26 -10.01
CA GLU A 58 -0.84 6.25 -9.35
C GLU A 58 0.04 5.06 -8.97
N ILE A 59 0.48 5.04 -7.72
CA ILE A 59 1.26 3.96 -7.14
C ILE A 59 0.83 3.78 -5.70
N ASN A 60 0.59 2.53 -5.31
CA ASN A 60 0.16 2.18 -3.96
C ASN A 60 -1.08 2.96 -3.49
N TYR A 61 -2.09 3.17 -4.35
CA TYR A 61 -3.35 3.85 -4.02
C TYR A 61 -3.14 5.32 -3.64
N SER A 62 -2.19 6.00 -4.29
CA SER A 62 -1.86 7.40 -4.04
C SER A 62 -2.93 8.36 -4.56
N TYR A 63 -3.65 8.02 -5.64
CA TYR A 63 -4.84 8.74 -6.08
C TYR A 63 -6.09 7.96 -5.70
N ASP A 64 -6.37 6.84 -6.35
CA ASP A 64 -7.57 6.04 -6.06
C ASP A 64 -7.39 5.35 -4.69
N GLY A 65 -8.14 5.81 -3.68
CA GLY A 65 -7.95 5.40 -2.28
C GLY A 65 -7.02 6.32 -1.47
N GLY A 66 -6.43 7.32 -2.12
CA GLY A 66 -5.55 8.32 -1.52
C GLY A 66 -6.05 9.74 -1.76
N LEU A 67 -5.41 10.46 -2.68
CA LEU A 67 -5.72 11.87 -2.97
C LEU A 67 -7.13 12.07 -3.58
N TYR A 68 -7.63 11.11 -4.34
CA TYR A 68 -8.98 11.17 -4.91
C TYR A 68 -10.02 10.74 -3.87
N ALA A 69 -11.00 11.59 -3.63
CA ALA A 69 -11.97 11.43 -2.52
C ALA A 69 -13.07 10.38 -2.76
N GLU A 70 -12.95 9.53 -3.78
CA GLU A 70 -13.88 8.41 -3.96
C GLU A 70 -13.63 7.34 -2.87
N LEU A 71 -14.71 6.91 -2.23
CA LEU A 71 -14.66 5.93 -1.15
C LEU A 71 -15.03 4.53 -1.63
N VAL A 72 -15.82 4.42 -2.70
CA VAL A 72 -16.23 3.15 -3.30
C VAL A 72 -15.11 2.66 -4.21
N ARG A 73 -14.43 1.60 -3.77
CA ARG A 73 -13.40 0.94 -4.59
C ARG A 73 -14.07 0.14 -5.71
N ASN A 74 -13.41 0.09 -6.87
CA ASN A 74 -13.88 -0.68 -8.03
C ASN A 74 -15.31 -0.29 -8.45
N ARG A 75 -15.62 1.01 -8.41
CA ARG A 75 -16.97 1.56 -8.68
C ARG A 75 -17.47 1.33 -10.11
N THR A 76 -16.58 0.97 -11.02
CA THR A 76 -16.88 0.67 -12.44
C THR A 76 -16.60 -0.77 -12.82
N PHE A 77 -16.24 -1.64 -11.87
CA PHE A 77 -16.06 -3.08 -12.09
C PHE A 77 -14.92 -3.44 -13.07
N HIS A 78 -13.83 -2.65 -13.07
CA HIS A 78 -12.68 -2.82 -13.97
C HIS A 78 -11.39 -3.31 -13.27
N ASP A 79 -11.40 -3.47 -11.94
CA ASP A 79 -10.22 -3.99 -11.20
C ASP A 79 -9.85 -5.42 -11.61
N SER A 80 -10.79 -6.18 -12.19
CA SER A 80 -10.59 -7.57 -12.59
C SER A 80 -11.54 -8.02 -13.69
N ASN A 81 -11.16 -9.09 -14.38
CA ASN A 81 -11.92 -9.68 -15.48
C ASN A 81 -12.81 -10.86 -15.07
N TRP A 82 -12.71 -11.37 -13.84
CA TRP A 82 -13.39 -12.61 -13.42
C TRP A 82 -14.07 -12.50 -12.06
N ASP A 83 -13.63 -11.59 -11.20
CA ASP A 83 -14.20 -11.34 -9.88
C ASP A 83 -14.61 -9.88 -9.70
N LEU A 84 -15.10 -9.56 -8.52
CA LEU A 84 -15.56 -8.22 -8.14
C LEU A 84 -14.80 -7.74 -6.90
N PRO A 85 -13.52 -7.34 -7.04
CA PRO A 85 -12.73 -6.88 -5.90
C PRO A 85 -13.45 -5.77 -5.12
N ALA A 86 -13.32 -5.81 -3.80
CA ALA A 86 -13.98 -4.95 -2.82
C ALA A 86 -15.51 -5.10 -2.70
N TRP A 87 -16.18 -5.83 -3.59
CA TRP A 87 -17.61 -6.10 -3.48
C TRP A 87 -17.86 -7.52 -2.94
N SER A 88 -18.83 -7.66 -2.04
CA SER A 88 -19.27 -8.97 -1.56
C SER A 88 -20.79 -9.04 -1.50
N LEU A 89 -21.31 -10.26 -1.67
CA LEU A 89 -22.73 -10.56 -1.47
C LEU A 89 -23.06 -10.46 0.04
N VAL A 90 -24.24 -9.94 0.34
CA VAL A 90 -24.80 -9.90 1.70
C VAL A 90 -26.10 -10.68 1.68
N GLU A 91 -26.19 -11.71 2.52
CA GLU A 91 -27.40 -12.52 2.74
C GLU A 91 -27.69 -12.54 4.25
N LYS A 92 -28.89 -12.09 4.64
CA LYS A 92 -29.35 -12.10 6.03
C LYS A 92 -30.43 -13.16 6.22
N GLY A 93 -30.31 -13.90 7.32
CA GLY A 93 -31.30 -14.92 7.66
C GLY A 93 -31.37 -16.03 6.61
N ASP A 94 -32.54 -16.24 6.02
CA ASP A 94 -32.79 -17.29 5.03
C ASP A 94 -32.87 -16.77 3.58
N SER A 95 -32.37 -15.55 3.34
CA SER A 95 -32.29 -14.96 2.01
C SER A 95 -31.33 -15.74 1.11
N VAL A 96 -31.64 -15.80 -0.18
CA VAL A 96 -30.82 -16.43 -1.21
C VAL A 96 -30.62 -15.47 -2.37
N ALA A 97 -29.37 -15.18 -2.70
CA ALA A 97 -28.99 -14.34 -3.80
C ALA A 97 -27.66 -14.76 -4.44
N HIS A 98 -27.42 -14.28 -5.65
CA HIS A 98 -26.21 -14.53 -6.40
C HIS A 98 -25.66 -13.24 -6.98
N MET A 99 -24.34 -13.09 -6.91
CA MET A 99 -23.63 -11.94 -7.45
C MET A 99 -22.69 -12.37 -8.57
N LYS A 100 -22.65 -11.61 -9.67
CA LYS A 100 -21.70 -11.83 -10.77
C LYS A 100 -21.34 -10.54 -11.50
N LEU A 101 -20.15 -10.55 -12.11
CA LEU A 101 -19.75 -9.55 -13.09
C LEU A 101 -20.49 -9.77 -14.41
N ASP A 102 -21.21 -8.76 -14.88
CA ASP A 102 -21.82 -8.72 -16.21
C ASP A 102 -21.10 -7.68 -17.05
N LYS A 103 -20.58 -8.10 -18.22
CA LYS A 103 -19.76 -7.26 -19.09
C LYS A 103 -20.54 -6.56 -20.20
N THR A 104 -21.87 -6.67 -20.18
CA THR A 104 -22.72 -6.29 -21.31
C THR A 104 -23.83 -5.29 -20.97
N THR A 105 -24.13 -5.08 -19.69
CA THR A 105 -25.30 -4.30 -19.26
C THR A 105 -24.95 -3.03 -18.49
N GLY A 106 -23.68 -2.60 -18.52
CA GLY A 106 -23.25 -1.36 -17.91
C GLY A 106 -23.94 -0.11 -18.50
N PRO A 107 -23.86 1.04 -17.80
CA PRO A 107 -24.69 2.21 -18.08
C PRO A 107 -24.34 2.93 -19.39
N SER A 108 -23.20 2.62 -20.02
CA SER A 108 -22.80 3.28 -21.27
C SER A 108 -21.82 2.43 -22.09
N LYS A 109 -21.53 2.86 -23.32
CA LYS A 109 -20.47 2.24 -24.14
C LYS A 109 -19.08 2.32 -23.51
N ALA A 110 -18.80 3.39 -22.73
CA ALA A 110 -17.52 3.57 -22.05
C ALA A 110 -17.43 2.77 -20.74
N LEU A 111 -18.58 2.46 -20.13
CA LEU A 111 -18.71 1.67 -18.90
C LEU A 111 -19.62 0.47 -19.19
N PRO A 112 -19.12 -0.56 -19.91
CA PRO A 112 -19.95 -1.69 -20.35
C PRO A 112 -20.22 -2.71 -19.24
N MET A 113 -19.43 -2.67 -18.16
CA MET A 113 -19.54 -3.62 -17.05
C MET A 113 -20.54 -3.14 -15.99
N SER A 114 -21.21 -4.10 -15.36
CA SER A 114 -22.09 -3.93 -14.20
C SER A 114 -21.89 -5.09 -13.23
N LEU A 115 -22.17 -4.85 -11.95
CA LEU A 115 -22.39 -5.91 -10.98
C LEU A 115 -23.86 -6.30 -11.05
N LYS A 116 -24.13 -7.55 -11.39
CA LYS A 116 -25.48 -8.11 -11.40
C LYS A 116 -25.74 -8.90 -10.12
N ILE A 117 -26.86 -8.58 -9.46
CA ILE A 117 -27.42 -9.39 -8.38
C ILE A 117 -28.70 -10.07 -8.87
N ASP A 118 -28.78 -11.38 -8.66
CA ASP A 118 -29.96 -12.21 -8.87
C ASP A 118 -30.51 -12.59 -7.49
N ILE A 119 -31.68 -12.07 -7.12
CA ILE A 119 -32.33 -12.34 -5.81
C ILE A 119 -33.36 -13.44 -6.01
N GLU A 120 -33.11 -14.61 -5.42
CA GLU A 120 -34.03 -15.75 -5.48
C GLU A 120 -35.03 -15.72 -4.32
N LYS A 121 -34.57 -15.29 -3.15
CA LYS A 121 -35.38 -15.17 -1.94
C LYS A 121 -34.89 -14.02 -1.07
N ALA A 122 -35.77 -13.07 -0.77
CA ALA A 122 -35.53 -12.03 0.23
C ALA A 122 -36.86 -11.42 0.65
N ASP A 123 -36.91 -10.90 1.88
CA ASP A 123 -38.02 -10.12 2.39
C ASP A 123 -37.52 -9.03 3.37
N ALA A 124 -38.44 -8.32 4.01
CA ALA A 124 -38.10 -7.23 4.94
C ALA A 124 -37.32 -7.71 6.19
N ALA A 125 -37.50 -8.95 6.62
CA ALA A 125 -36.78 -9.56 7.74
C ALA A 125 -35.47 -10.25 7.28
N ASN A 126 -35.45 -10.78 6.06
CA ASN A 126 -34.36 -11.54 5.46
C ASN A 126 -33.86 -10.84 4.20
N GLN A 127 -33.09 -9.76 4.37
CA GLN A 127 -32.61 -8.94 3.26
C GLN A 127 -31.39 -9.54 2.55
N ALA A 128 -31.38 -9.46 1.22
CA ALA A 128 -30.21 -9.73 0.39
C ALA A 128 -29.72 -8.45 -0.30
N GLY A 129 -28.41 -8.36 -0.57
CA GLY A 129 -27.80 -7.21 -1.21
C GLY A 129 -26.32 -7.39 -1.48
N ILE A 130 -25.63 -6.26 -1.60
CA ILE A 130 -24.18 -6.21 -1.79
C ILE A 130 -23.59 -5.13 -0.89
N GLN A 131 -22.32 -5.30 -0.54
CA GLN A 131 -21.54 -4.30 0.17
C GLN A 131 -20.21 -4.05 -0.54
N ASN A 132 -19.69 -2.83 -0.41
CA ASN A 132 -18.35 -2.47 -0.85
C ASN A 132 -17.47 -2.19 0.37
N ALA A 133 -16.30 -2.82 0.44
CA ALA A 133 -15.36 -2.65 1.55
C ALA A 133 -14.49 -1.38 1.43
N GLY A 134 -14.59 -0.64 0.31
CA GLY A 134 -13.80 0.56 0.05
C GLY A 134 -12.32 0.26 -0.10
N PHE A 135 -11.50 1.23 0.26
CA PHE A 135 -10.04 1.10 0.32
C PHE A 135 -9.62 0.72 1.73
N TRP A 136 -9.83 -0.55 2.09
CA TRP A 136 -9.65 -1.10 3.46
C TRP A 136 -10.50 -0.39 4.52
N GLY A 137 -11.71 0.01 4.14
CA GLY A 137 -12.68 0.68 4.99
C GLY A 137 -13.19 1.99 4.40
N PHE A 138 -14.20 2.55 5.07
CA PHE A 138 -14.72 3.88 4.81
C PHE A 138 -14.39 4.79 6.00
N PRO A 139 -13.76 5.96 5.79
CA PRO A 139 -13.52 6.92 6.86
C PRO A 139 -14.81 7.70 7.17
N ILE A 140 -15.74 7.05 7.86
CA ILE A 140 -17.01 7.66 8.25
C ILE A 140 -16.79 8.62 9.43
N ARG A 141 -17.12 9.89 9.23
CA ARG A 141 -16.87 10.98 10.16
C ARG A 141 -18.19 11.64 10.53
N SER A 142 -18.41 11.79 11.84
CA SER A 142 -19.58 12.51 12.35
C SER A 142 -19.66 13.93 11.79
N GLY A 143 -20.88 14.39 11.49
CA GLY A 143 -21.12 15.73 10.93
C GLY A 143 -20.67 15.91 9.47
N THR A 144 -20.16 14.86 8.80
CA THR A 144 -19.74 14.95 7.39
C THR A 144 -20.89 14.50 6.48
N THR A 145 -21.22 15.33 5.49
CA THR A 145 -22.17 14.96 4.44
C THR A 145 -21.45 14.19 3.34
N TYR A 146 -21.95 12.99 3.03
CA TYR A 146 -21.46 12.16 1.94
C TYR A 146 -22.39 12.28 0.73
N ARG A 147 -21.83 12.28 -0.47
CA ARG A 147 -22.59 12.26 -1.73
C ARG A 147 -22.46 10.90 -2.38
N GLY A 148 -23.54 10.13 -2.37
CA GLY A 148 -23.64 8.86 -3.08
C GLY A 148 -24.53 8.97 -4.33
N SER A 149 -24.19 8.21 -5.35
CA SER A 149 -25.03 8.03 -6.55
C SER A 149 -24.76 6.66 -7.16
N VAL A 150 -25.78 6.06 -7.77
CA VAL A 150 -25.66 4.75 -8.41
C VAL A 150 -26.55 4.69 -9.65
N TYR A 151 -26.08 3.99 -10.68
CA TYR A 151 -26.91 3.58 -11.82
C TYR A 151 -27.48 2.19 -11.55
N VAL A 152 -28.80 2.06 -11.60
CA VAL A 152 -29.49 0.81 -11.27
C VAL A 152 -30.46 0.47 -12.37
N LYS A 153 -30.47 -0.81 -12.76
CA LYS A 153 -31.43 -1.37 -13.69
C LYS A 153 -32.05 -2.61 -13.05
N ALA A 154 -33.37 -2.65 -12.99
CA ALA A 154 -34.12 -3.80 -12.50
C ALA A 154 -34.76 -4.54 -13.69
N SER A 155 -34.84 -5.88 -13.59
CA SER A 155 -35.59 -6.70 -14.55
C SER A 155 -37.11 -6.63 -14.33
N SER A 156 -37.54 -6.19 -13.15
CA SER A 156 -38.94 -6.06 -12.76
C SER A 156 -39.12 -4.92 -11.76
N THR A 157 -40.25 -4.21 -11.86
CA THR A 157 -40.66 -3.19 -10.89
C THR A 157 -41.14 -3.78 -9.55
N ALA A 158 -41.33 -5.11 -9.48
CA ALA A 158 -41.77 -5.81 -8.27
C ALA A 158 -40.70 -5.90 -7.17
N LEU A 159 -39.43 -5.62 -7.48
CA LEU A 159 -38.31 -5.71 -6.54
C LEU A 159 -38.33 -4.66 -5.41
N GLY A 160 -39.25 -3.69 -5.47
CA GLY A 160 -39.41 -2.67 -4.45
C GLY A 160 -38.28 -1.62 -4.45
N PRO A 161 -38.17 -0.80 -3.39
CA PRO A 161 -37.19 0.27 -3.32
C PRO A 161 -35.78 -0.26 -3.04
N LEU A 162 -34.78 0.38 -3.66
CA LEU A 162 -33.38 0.20 -3.29
C LEU A 162 -33.07 1.02 -2.03
N THR A 163 -32.50 0.37 -1.02
CA THR A 163 -31.95 1.04 0.16
C THR A 163 -30.42 1.07 0.07
N VAL A 164 -29.83 2.24 0.31
CA VAL A 164 -28.38 2.42 0.37
C VAL A 164 -28.02 2.92 1.76
N MET A 165 -27.02 2.29 2.39
CA MET A 165 -26.61 2.59 3.76
C MET A 165 -25.09 2.62 3.86
N LEU A 166 -24.60 3.40 4.82
CA LEU A 166 -23.27 3.22 5.40
C LEU A 166 -23.47 2.37 6.66
N ILE A 167 -22.74 1.27 6.76
CA ILE A 167 -22.82 0.30 7.85
C ILE A 167 -21.48 0.25 8.57
N ASP A 168 -21.50 0.01 9.88
CA ASP A 168 -20.35 -0.08 10.78
C ASP A 168 -19.87 -1.53 11.00
#